data_AF-A0A7C3RM49-F1
#
_entry.id   AF-A0A7C3RM49-F1
#
_cell.length_a   1.000
_cell.length_b   1.000
_cell.length_c   1.000
_cell.angle_alpha   90.00
_cell.angle_beta   90.00
_cell.angle_gamma   90.00
#
_symmetry.space_group_name_H-M   'P 1'
#
loop_
_entity.id
_entity.type
_entity.pdbx_description
1 polymer ?
#
loop_
_entity_poly.entity_id
_entity_poly.type
_entity_poly.pdbx_seq_one_letter_code
_entity_poly.pdbx_strand_id
1 'polypeptide(L)' 'MKKIVFYEGYKDEEIPRKFEYMGKEVIVKDIISSGYIGSTDPEGPTDRFFEVRGNDEKIYRIFYISSIEEWIILEKA' A
#
# COMPACT_ATOMS: atom_id res chain seq x y z
N MET A 1 6.63 6.25 13.37
CA MET A 1 6.75 4.95 12.68
C MET A 1 5.41 4.71 12.00
N LYS A 2 5.32 4.73 10.67
CA LYS A 2 4.04 4.53 9.98
C LYS A 2 3.61 3.08 10.17
N LYS A 3 2.47 2.85 10.82
CA LYS A 3 1.94 1.50 11.00
C LYS A 3 1.02 1.18 9.83
N ILE A 4 1.42 0.25 8.97
CA ILE A 4 0.53 -0.33 7.95
C ILE A 4 0.29 -1.77 8.37
N VAL A 5 -0.98 -2.17 8.38
CA VAL A 5 -1.39 -3.53 8.66
C VAL A 5 -1.90 -4.14 7.36
N PHE A 6 -1.19 -5.16 6.90
CA PHE A 6 -1.56 -5.99 5.77
C PHE A 6 -2.32 -7.22 6.26
N TYR A 7 -3.17 -7.75 5.40
CA TYR A 7 -3.60 -9.14 5.51
C TYR A 7 -2.56 -10.00 4.78
N GLU A 8 -2.09 -11.09 5.39
CA GLU A 8 -1.44 -12.18 4.65
C GLU A 8 -2.55 -13.03 4.03
N GLY A 9 -2.78 -12.84 2.73
CA GLY A 9 -3.79 -13.59 1.98
C GLY A 9 -3.38 -15.03 1.66
N TYR A 10 -4.27 -15.75 0.98
CA TYR A 10 -3.96 -17.06 0.41
C TYR A 10 -3.03 -16.87 -0.81
N LYS A 11 -1.86 -17.53 -0.83
CA LYS A 11 -0.75 -17.36 -1.81
C LYS A 11 0.04 -16.05 -1.72
N ASP A 12 0.41 -15.62 -0.53
CA ASP A 12 1.37 -14.52 -0.31
C ASP A 12 0.92 -13.14 -0.84
N GLU A 13 -0.36 -12.97 -1.16
CA GLU A 13 -0.91 -11.66 -1.50
C GLU A 13 -1.08 -10.82 -0.23
N GLU A 14 -0.13 -9.90 -0.01
CA GLU A 14 -0.24 -8.89 1.02
C GLU A 14 -1.13 -7.73 0.54
N ILE A 15 -2.31 -7.57 1.14
CA ILE A 15 -3.27 -6.50 0.80
C ILE A 15 -3.45 -5.57 2.01
N PRO A 16 -3.33 -4.22 1.84
CA PRO A 16 -3.47 -3.29 2.95
C PRO A 16 -4.91 -3.29 3.49
N ARG A 17 -5.05 -3.37 4.82
CA ARG A 17 -6.35 -3.35 5.52
C ARG A 17 -6.57 -2.08 6.31
N LYS A 18 -5.50 -1.54 6.89
CA LYS A 18 -5.50 -0.27 7.58
C LYS A 18 -4.11 0.31 7.64
N PHE A 19 -4.02 1.62 7.74
CA PHE A 19 -2.76 2.33 7.88
C PHE A 19 -2.94 3.58 8.72
N GLU A 20 -1.84 4.08 9.28
CA GLU A 20 -1.81 5.39 9.91
C GLU A 20 -1.41 6.47 8.89
N TYR A 21 -2.22 7.51 8.77
CA TYR A 21 -1.93 8.69 7.97
C TYR A 21 -2.17 9.96 8.79
N MET A 22 -1.12 10.79 8.91
CA MET A 22 -1.14 12.03 9.71
C MET A 22 -1.70 11.84 11.14
N GLY A 23 -1.32 10.74 11.80
CA GLY A 23 -1.76 10.41 13.17
C GLY A 23 -3.20 9.89 13.28
N LYS A 24 -3.87 9.61 12.16
CA LYS A 24 -5.20 8.99 12.12
C LYS A 24 -5.13 7.59 11.55
N GLU A 25 -5.86 6.66 12.16
CA GLU A 25 -6.06 5.34 11.58
C GLU A 25 -7.09 5.44 10.44
N VAL A 26 -6.73 4.92 9.27
CA VAL A 26 -7.59 4.80 8.09
C VAL A 26 -7.82 3.32 7.83
N ILE A 27 -9.08 2.91 7.73
CA ILE A 27 -9.48 1.54 7.39
C ILE A 27 -9.70 1.49 5.89
N VAL A 28 -9.08 0.54 5.20
CA VAL A 28 -9.28 0.31 3.77
C VAL A 28 -10.66 -0.32 3.55
N LYS A 29 -11.53 0.39 2.83
CA LYS A 29 -12.82 -0.10 2.37
C LYS A 29 -12.70 -0.88 1.07
N ASP A 30 -12.04 -0.29 0.07
CA ASP A 30 -11.92 -0.84 -1.28
C ASP A 30 -10.48 -0.75 -1.78
N ILE A 31 -10.06 -1.75 -2.56
CA ILE A 31 -8.87 -1.66 -3.40
C ILE A 31 -9.32 -1.21 -4.79
N ILE A 32 -8.90 -0.02 -5.19
CA ILE A 32 -9.23 0.58 -6.50
C ILE A 32 -8.29 0.02 -7.58
N SER A 33 -7.01 -0.10 -7.25
CA SER A 33 -5.98 -0.64 -8.15
C SER A 33 -4.82 -1.20 -7.33
N SER A 34 -4.12 -2.18 -7.86
CA SER A 34 -2.82 -2.62 -7.35
C SER A 34 -1.90 -2.95 -8.51
N GLY A 35 -0.59 -3.01 -8.25
CA GLY A 35 0.36 -3.43 -9.26
C GLY A 35 1.81 -3.20 -8.83
N TYR A 36 2.69 -3.41 -9.79
CA TYR A 36 4.12 -3.26 -9.65
C TYR A 36 4.61 -1.98 -10.32
N ILE A 37 5.58 -1.32 -9.70
CA ILE A 37 6.31 -0.19 -10.28
C ILE A 37 7.62 -0.75 -10.81
N GLY A 38 7.77 -0.68 -12.13
CA GLY A 38 8.92 -1.13 -12.94
C GLY A 38 10.04 -1.86 -12.20
N SER A 39 10.10 -3.18 -12.35
CA SER A 39 11.39 -3.87 -12.30
C SER A 39 11.75 -4.31 -13.72
N THR A 40 12.94 -3.93 -14.19
CA THR A 40 13.58 -4.56 -15.35
C THR A 40 14.28 -5.87 -14.97
N ASP A 41 14.37 -6.16 -13.68
CA ASP A 41 14.96 -7.37 -13.13
C ASP A 41 13.84 -8.36 -12.75
N PRO A 42 13.69 -9.47 -13.49
CA PRO A 42 12.70 -10.49 -13.18
C PRO A 42 12.98 -11.25 -11.88
N GLU A 43 14.17 -11.11 -11.27
CA GLU A 43 14.55 -11.76 -10.01
C GLU A 43 14.63 -10.80 -8.82
N GLY A 44 14.52 -9.48 -9.05
CA GLY A 44 14.66 -8.44 -8.03
C GLY A 44 13.38 -8.14 -7.23
N PRO A 45 13.51 -7.59 -6.00
CA PRO A 45 12.35 -7.15 -5.23
C PRO A 45 11.59 -6.08 -6.00
N THR A 46 10.29 -6.30 -6.19
CA THR A 46 9.50 -5.45 -7.08
C THR A 46 8.78 -4.37 -6.25
N ASP A 47 9.08 -3.11 -6.53
CA ASP A 47 8.29 -1.99 -6.01
C ASP A 47 6.81 -2.22 -6.35
N ARG A 48 5.92 -1.91 -5.41
CA ARG A 48 4.49 -2.18 -5.56
C ARG A 48 3.68 -1.00 -5.10
N PHE A 49 2.48 -0.90 -5.64
CA PHE A 49 1.51 0.11 -5.23
C PHE A 49 0.12 -0.48 -5.02
N PHE A 50 -0.62 0.17 -4.14
CA PHE A 50 -2.06 0.03 -3.97
C PHE A 50 -2.71 1.41 -4.01
N GLU A 51 -3.73 1.56 -4.85
CA GLU A 51 -4.68 2.66 -4.75
C GLU A 51 -5.90 2.14 -3.99
N VAL A 52 -6.23 2.79 -2.87
CA VAL A 52 -7.26 2.31 -1.93
C VAL A 52 -8.21 3.42 -1.55
N ARG A 53 -9.47 3.06 -1.27
CA ARG A 53 -10.44 3.96 -0.64
C ARG A 53 -10.48 3.72 0.86
N GLY A 54 -10.31 4.78 1.64
CA GLY A 54 -10.44 4.78 3.10
C GLY A 54 -11.90 4.81 3.56
N ASN A 55 -12.12 4.49 4.83
CA ASN A 55 -13.42 4.65 5.50
C ASN A 55 -13.85 6.11 5.69
N ASP A 56 -12.93 7.04 5.47
CA ASP A 56 -13.16 8.48 5.38
C ASP A 56 -13.51 8.94 3.95
N GLU A 57 -13.77 7.99 3.04
CA GLU A 57 -14.10 8.18 1.62
C GLU A 57 -12.97 8.82 0.78
N LYS A 58 -11.79 9.02 1.35
CA LYS A 58 -10.62 9.54 0.64
C LYS A 58 -9.89 8.43 -0.11
N ILE A 59 -9.14 8.82 -1.13
CA ILE A 59 -8.31 7.90 -1.92
C ILE A 59 -6.85 8.08 -1.52
N TYR A 60 -6.17 6.96 -1.31
CA TYR A 60 -4.76 6.91 -0.95
C TYR A 60 -3.99 6.05 -1.92
N ARG A 61 -2.73 6.41 -2.16
CA ARG A 61 -1.75 5.52 -2.77
C ARG A 61 -0.73 5.08 -1.73
N ILE A 62 -0.59 3.77 -1.60
CA ILE A 62 0.36 3.10 -0.71
C ILE A 62 1.42 2.47 -1.60
N PHE A 63 2.67 2.84 -1.42
CA PHE A 63 3.82 2.37 -2.18
C PHE A 63 4.75 1.60 -1.27
N TYR A 64 5.25 0.46 -1.73
CA TYR A 64 6.44 -0.15 -1.16
C TYR A 64 7.60 0.15 -2.09
N ILE A 65 8.65 0.74 -1.52
CA ILE A 65 9.89 1.06 -2.23
C ILE A 65 10.96 0.10 -1.70
N SER A 66 11.30 -0.90 -2.51
CA SER A 66 12.24 -1.97 -2.19
C SER A 66 13.65 -1.45 -1.88
N SER A 67 14.12 -0.44 -2.60
CA SER A 67 15.47 0.15 -2.43
C SER A 67 15.72 0.74 -1.04
N ILE A 68 14.67 1.05 -0.30
CA ILE A 68 14.74 1.57 1.07
C ILE A 68 13.95 0.71 2.06
N GLU A 69 13.36 -0.40 1.61
CA GLU A 69 12.50 -1.29 2.40
C GLU A 69 11.37 -0.58 3.16
N GLU A 70 10.84 0.52 2.60
CA GLU A 70 9.83 1.35 3.28
C GLU A 70 8.50 1.45 2.54
N TRP A 71 7.46 1.69 3.35
CA TRP A 71 6.13 2.02 2.86
C TRP A 71 5.85 3.52 2.89
N ILE A 72 5.43 4.06 1.75
CA ILE A 72 5.05 5.47 1.56
C ILE A 72 3.56 5.56 1.31
N ILE A 73 2.90 6.54 1.93
CA ILE A 73 1.45 6.78 1.79
C ILE A 73 1.27 8.22 1.31
N LEU A 74 0.49 8.39 0.25
CA LEU A 74 0.09 9.69 -0.30
C LEU A 74 -1.44 9.76 -0.38
N GLU A 75 -2.03 10.84 0.14
CA GLU A 75 -3.44 11.18 -0.13
C GLU A 75 -3.56 11.74 -1.55
N LYS A 76 -4.54 11.26 -2.32
CA LYS A 76 -4.85 11.76 -3.66
C LYS A 76 -5.79 12.97 -3.52
N ALA A 77 -5.41 14.09 -4.13
CA ALA A 77 -6.22 15.31 -4.17
C ALA A 77 -7.53 15.13 -4.95
#